data_AF-A0A6A8FVK9-F1
#
_entry.id   AF-A0A6A8FVK9-F1
#
_cell.length_a   1.000
_cell.length_b   1.000
_cell.length_c   1.000
_cell.angle_alpha   90.00
_cell.angle_beta   90.00
_cell.angle_gamma   90.00
#
_symmetry.space_group_name_H-M   'P 1'
#
loop_
_entity.id
_entity.type
_entity.pdbx_description
1 polymer ?
#
loop_
_entity_poly.entity_id
_entity_poly.type
_entity_poly.pdbx_seq_one_letter_code
_entity_poly.pdbx_strand_id
1 'polypeptide(L)'
;MAKTARIVRIHDKPYRFSKFEMELIESHGITPGMVSKRVKDGWELHEAMDAPEGTRLSEYREKKTIERLEQARLERKLERKQKKEAELRRKKPHLFNVPQKHPRGRYACYLMENDIFVKVKK
;
A
#
# COMPACT_ATOMS: atom_id res chain seq x y z
N MET A 1 10.15 -23.27 21.98
CA MET A 1 9.32 -24.40 21.48
C MET A 1 9.60 -24.55 19.99
N ALA A 2 10.42 -25.52 19.58
CA ALA A 2 10.68 -25.76 18.17
C ALA A 2 9.38 -26.27 17.52
N LYS A 3 8.80 -25.45 16.64
CA LYS A 3 7.52 -25.76 15.99
C LYS A 3 7.77 -26.84 14.94
N THR A 4 7.46 -28.08 15.29
CA THR A 4 7.56 -29.25 14.40
C THR A 4 6.82 -28.96 13.09
N ALA A 5 7.49 -29.17 11.96
CA ALA A 5 6.90 -29.01 10.63
C ALA A 5 5.66 -29.91 10.53
N ARG A 6 4.48 -29.31 10.55
CA ARG A 6 3.20 -30.03 10.55
C ARG A 6 2.88 -30.41 9.11
N ILE A 7 2.89 -31.72 8.83
CA ILE A 7 2.50 -32.25 7.52
C ILE A 7 0.98 -32.17 7.42
N VAL A 8 0.47 -31.53 6.36
CA VAL A 8 -0.97 -31.39 6.09
C VAL A 8 -1.28 -31.99 4.73
N ARG A 9 -2.47 -32.59 4.56
CA ARG A 9 -2.88 -33.12 3.25
C ARG A 9 -3.52 -32.01 2.40
N ILE A 10 -2.99 -31.77 1.21
CA ILE A 10 -3.52 -30.84 0.21
C ILE A 10 -3.73 -31.64 -1.08
N HIS A 11 -4.95 -31.67 -1.62
CA HIS A 11 -5.33 -32.53 -2.74
C HIS A 11 -4.81 -33.97 -2.60
N ASP A 12 -5.07 -34.56 -1.43
CA ASP A 12 -4.67 -35.91 -1.01
C ASP A 12 -3.16 -36.19 -0.91
N LYS A 13 -2.31 -35.23 -1.28
CA LYS A 13 -0.86 -35.29 -1.16
C LYS A 13 -0.39 -34.67 0.16
N PRO A 14 0.59 -35.27 0.86
CA PRO A 14 1.20 -34.64 2.02
C PRO A 14 2.00 -33.41 1.57
N TYR A 15 1.66 -32.25 2.13
CA TYR A 15 2.38 -31.00 1.98
C TYR A 15 3.09 -30.64 3.28
N ARG A 16 4.35 -30.26 3.15
CA ARG A 16 5.18 -29.79 4.26
C ARG A 16 5.49 -28.32 4.04
N PHE A 17 4.93 -27.46 4.89
CA PHE A 17 5.21 -26.02 4.83
C PHE A 17 6.68 -25.75 5.16
N SER A 18 7.28 -24.85 4.40
CA SER A 18 8.57 -24.24 4.69
C SER A 18 8.48 -23.39 5.97
N LYS A 19 9.63 -23.07 6.57
CA LYS A 19 9.71 -22.17 7.72
C LYS A 19 9.06 -20.81 7.42
N PHE A 20 9.29 -20.27 6.22
CA PHE A 20 8.73 -18.98 5.78
C PHE A 20 7.20 -19.04 5.62
N GLU A 21 6.68 -20.09 5.01
CA GLU A 21 5.23 -20.27 4.85
C GLU A 21 4.54 -20.43 6.20
N MET A 22 5.18 -21.13 7.15
CA MET A 22 4.69 -21.24 8.52
C MET A 22 4.64 -19.87 9.22
N GLU A 23 5.69 -19.04 9.09
CA GLU A 23 5.70 -17.69 9.64
C GLU A 23 4.59 -16.81 9.03
N LEU A 24 4.36 -16.92 7.71
CA LEU A 24 3.28 -16.22 7.03
C LEU A 24 1.90 -16.62 7.57
N ILE A 25 1.63 -17.93 7.63
CA ILE A 25 0.40 -18.52 8.19
C ILE A 25 0.16 -18.02 9.62
N GLU A 26 1.19 -18.03 10.46
CA GLU A 26 1.10 -17.56 11.84
C GLU A 26 0.85 -16.05 11.93
N SER A 27 1.47 -15.26 11.06
CA SER A 27 1.29 -13.80 11.02
C SER A 27 -0.15 -13.39 10.67
N HIS A 28 -0.83 -14.19 9.84
CA HIS A 28 -2.23 -13.99 9.48
C HIS A 28 -3.21 -14.63 10.47
N GLY A 29 -2.71 -15.20 11.56
CA GLY A 29 -3.52 -15.83 12.61
C GLY A 29 -4.20 -17.13 12.18
N ILE A 30 -3.75 -17.75 11.08
CA ILE A 30 -4.34 -18.97 10.54
C ILE A 30 -3.53 -20.21 10.94
N THR A 31 -4.15 -21.39 10.83
CA THR A 31 -3.46 -22.67 11.09
C THR A 31 -3.19 -23.41 9.78
N PRO A 32 -2.16 -24.27 9.70
CA PRO A 32 -1.90 -25.10 8.52
C PRO A 32 -3.09 -25.98 8.09
N GLY A 33 -3.90 -26.43 9.05
CA GLY A 33 -5.15 -27.17 8.77
C GLY A 33 -6.21 -26.30 8.09
N MET A 34 -6.29 -25.02 8.47
CA MET A 34 -7.18 -24.04 7.82
C MET A 34 -6.77 -23.81 6.37
N VAL A 35 -5.47 -23.74 6.07
CA VAL A 35 -4.96 -23.61 4.70
C VAL A 35 -5.43 -24.78 3.83
N SER A 36 -5.31 -26.03 4.32
CA SER A 36 -5.83 -27.20 3.61
C SER A 36 -7.34 -27.14 3.39
N LYS A 37 -8.11 -26.69 4.39
CA LYS A 37 -9.56 -26.50 4.25
C LYS A 37 -9.89 -25.49 3.15
N ARG A 38 -9.23 -24.32 3.15
CA ARG A 38 -9.39 -23.30 2.10
C ARG A 38 -9.09 -23.83 0.71
N VAL A 39 -8.00 -24.58 0.56
CA VAL A 39 -7.65 -25.17 -0.74
C VAL A 39 -8.71 -26.17 -1.20
N LYS A 40 -9.29 -26.95 -0.29
CA LYS A 40 -10.46 -27.81 -0.59
C LYS A 40 -11.69 -26.99 -0.99
N ASP A 41 -11.88 -25.82 -0.39
CA ASP A 41 -12.96 -24.88 -0.69
C ASP A 41 -12.70 -24.07 -2.00
N GLY A 42 -11.64 -24.37 -2.75
CA GLY A 42 -11.34 -23.78 -4.05
C GLY A 42 -10.40 -22.57 -4.03
N TRP A 43 -9.72 -22.32 -2.91
CA TRP A 43 -8.68 -21.30 -2.85
C TRP A 43 -7.39 -21.81 -3.51
N GLU A 44 -6.66 -20.90 -4.16
CA GLU A 44 -5.27 -21.18 -4.53
C GLU A 44 -4.40 -21.25 -3.27
N LEU A 45 -3.36 -22.11 -3.30
CA LEU A 45 -2.53 -22.37 -2.12
C LEU A 45 -1.92 -21.07 -1.53
N HIS A 46 -1.44 -20.18 -2.39
CA HIS A 46 -0.89 -18.89 -1.97
C HIS A 46 -1.97 -17.97 -1.36
N GLU A 47 -3.14 -17.86 -2.00
CA GLU A 47 -4.27 -17.07 -1.48
C GLU A 47 -4.72 -17.60 -0.11
N ALA A 48 -4.73 -18.93 0.05
CA ALA A 48 -5.09 -19.58 1.29
C ALA A 48 -4.13 -19.29 2.45
N MET A 49 -2.85 -18.99 2.18
CA MET A 49 -1.87 -18.59 3.19
C MET A 49 -1.92 -17.09 3.51
N ASP A 50 -2.14 -16.23 2.51
CA ASP A 50 -2.10 -14.76 2.67
C ASP A 50 -3.39 -14.20 3.30
N ALA A 51 -4.53 -14.88 3.11
CA ALA A 51 -5.80 -14.35 3.59
C ALA A 51 -5.96 -14.50 5.12
N PRO A 52 -6.37 -13.45 5.86
CA PRO A 52 -6.59 -13.56 7.31
C PRO A 52 -7.81 -14.42 7.63
N GLU A 53 -7.91 -14.89 8.87
CA GLU A 53 -9.06 -15.69 9.33
C GLU A 53 -10.40 -14.97 9.10
N GLY A 54 -11.46 -15.73 8.78
CA GLY A 54 -12.81 -15.19 8.59
C GLY A 54 -13.08 -14.51 7.23
N THR A 55 -12.09 -14.44 6.35
CA THR A 55 -12.27 -13.86 5.01
C THR A 55 -12.95 -14.81 4.03
N ARG A 56 -13.89 -14.27 3.24
CA ARG A 56 -14.47 -14.98 2.09
C ARG A 56 -13.57 -14.81 0.86
N LEU A 57 -13.54 -15.84 -0.01
CA LEU A 57 -12.70 -15.83 -1.21
C LEU A 57 -13.03 -14.65 -2.16
N SER A 58 -14.32 -14.36 -2.34
CA SER A 58 -14.79 -13.25 -3.17
C SER A 58 -14.30 -11.90 -2.64
N GLU A 59 -14.48 -11.66 -1.34
CA GLU A 59 -14.07 -10.44 -0.65
C GLU A 59 -12.55 -10.26 -0.69
N TYR A 60 -11.79 -11.34 -0.48
CA TYR A 60 -10.33 -11.32 -0.57
C TYR A 60 -9.85 -10.90 -1.97
N ARG A 61 -10.41 -11.53 -3.03
CA ARG A 61 -10.02 -11.21 -4.42
C ARG A 61 -10.44 -9.80 -4.83
N GLU A 62 -11.62 -9.35 -4.41
CA GLU A 62 -12.08 -7.97 -4.64
C GLU A 62 -11.14 -6.98 -3.96
N LYS A 63 -10.82 -7.20 -2.68
CA LYS A 63 -9.88 -6.35 -1.93
C LYS A 63 -8.52 -6.27 -2.60
N LYS A 64 -7.93 -7.40 -3.00
CA LYS A 64 -6.65 -7.43 -3.73
C LYS A 64 -6.72 -6.69 -5.07
N THR A 65 -7.87 -6.73 -5.75
CA THR A 65 -8.08 -5.99 -7.00
C THR A 65 -8.12 -4.49 -6.75
N ILE A 66 -8.85 -4.05 -5.72
CA ILE A 66 -8.91 -2.65 -5.29
C ILE A 66 -7.53 -2.14 -4.89
N GLU A 67 -6.79 -2.88 -4.04
CA GLU A 67 -5.43 -2.53 -3.62
C GLU A 67 -4.50 -2.33 -4.82
N ARG A 68 -4.55 -3.23 -5.82
CA ARG A 68 -3.76 -3.11 -7.05
C ARG A 68 -4.12 -1.86 -7.86
N LEU A 69 -5.41 -1.54 -7.96
CA LEU A 69 -5.88 -0.33 -8.65
C LEU A 69 -5.47 0.95 -7.93
N GLU A 70 -5.51 0.95 -6.60
CA GLU A 70 -5.06 2.07 -5.77
C GLU A 70 -3.55 2.30 -5.89
N GLN A 71 -2.74 1.25 -5.82
CA GLN A 71 -1.30 1.30 -6.05
C GLN A 71 -0.99 1.92 -7.42
N ALA A 72 -1.61 1.41 -8.50
CA ALA A 72 -1.42 1.95 -9.84
C ALA A 72 -1.84 3.44 -9.96
N ARG A 73 -2.88 3.86 -9.24
CA ARG A 73 -3.30 5.28 -9.18
C ARG A 73 -2.26 6.14 -8.45
N LEU A 74 -1.71 5.65 -7.34
CA LEU A 74 -0.69 6.34 -6.56
C LEU A 74 0.61 6.50 -7.35
N GLU A 75 1.07 5.43 -8.01
CA GLU A 75 2.25 5.46 -8.88
C GLU A 75 2.09 6.48 -10.01
N ARG A 76 0.96 6.46 -10.72
CA ARG A 76 0.66 7.45 -11.77
C ARG A 76 0.61 8.88 -11.24
N LYS A 77 0.10 9.09 -10.02
CA LYS A 77 0.08 10.41 -9.38
C LYS A 77 1.49 10.88 -9.04
N LEU A 78 2.35 9.99 -8.56
CA LEU A 78 3.75 10.27 -8.26
C LEU A 78 4.54 10.60 -9.53
N GLU A 79 4.40 9.78 -10.58
CA GLU A 79 5.02 10.01 -11.88
C GLU A 79 4.63 11.38 -12.47
N ARG A 80 3.33 11.73 -12.42
CA ARG A 80 2.84 13.04 -12.86
C ARG A 80 3.47 14.19 -12.07
N LYS A 81 3.65 14.04 -10.75
CA LYS A 81 4.31 15.05 -9.91
C LYS A 81 5.77 15.21 -10.30
N GLN A 82 6.51 14.10 -10.43
CA GLN A 82 7.91 14.09 -10.82
C GLN A 82 8.11 14.73 -12.20
N LYS A 83 7.26 14.38 -13.18
CA LYS A 83 7.31 14.96 -14.53
C LYS A 83 7.06 16.48 -14.51
N LYS A 84 6.05 16.94 -13.76
CA LYS A 84 5.77 18.37 -13.61
C LYS A 84 6.92 19.10 -12.94
N GLU A 85 7.54 18.51 -11.93
CA GLU A 85 8.70 19.08 -11.24
C GLU A 85 9.92 19.17 -12.16
N ALA A 86 10.24 18.09 -12.88
CA ALA A 86 11.33 18.07 -13.86
C ALA A 86 11.10 19.10 -14.98
N GLU A 87 9.86 19.22 -15.47
CA GLU A 87 9.51 20.22 -16.46
C GLU A 87 9.64 21.65 -15.91
N LEU A 88 9.22 21.89 -14.66
CA LEU A 88 9.36 23.18 -14.00
C LEU A 88 10.83 23.56 -13.81
N ARG A 89 11.68 22.61 -13.37
CA ARG A 89 13.13 22.79 -13.26
C ARG A 89 13.76 23.09 -14.62
N ARG A 90 13.33 22.41 -15.69
CA ARG A 90 13.82 22.66 -17.05
C ARG A 90 13.40 24.02 -17.61
N LYS A 91 12.13 24.39 -17.46
CA LYS A 91 11.58 25.64 -18.02
C LYS A 91 11.96 26.88 -17.19
N LYS A 92 12.04 26.73 -15.87
CA LYS A 92 12.29 27.82 -14.92
C LYS A 92 13.40 27.43 -13.92
N PRO A 93 14.64 27.17 -14.40
CA PRO A 93 15.74 26.75 -13.53
C PRO A 93 16.11 27.82 -12.49
N HIS A 94 15.93 29.10 -12.83
CA HIS A 94 16.20 30.23 -11.94
C HIS A 94 15.35 30.20 -10.66
N LEU A 95 14.16 29.58 -10.66
CA LEU A 95 13.35 29.43 -9.45
C LEU A 95 14.02 28.55 -8.39
N PHE A 96 14.97 27.69 -8.79
CA PHE A 96 15.66 26.75 -7.89
C PHE A 96 17.10 27.16 -7.64
N ASN A 97 17.75 27.79 -8.61
CA ASN A 97 19.18 28.11 -8.55
C ASN A 97 19.47 29.52 -8.02
N VAL A 98 18.52 30.45 -8.13
CA VAL A 98 18.73 31.85 -7.75
C VAL A 98 18.01 32.14 -6.43
N PRO A 99 18.73 32.43 -5.34
CA PRO A 99 18.09 32.78 -4.08
C PRO A 99 17.36 34.12 -4.21
N GLN A 100 16.19 34.22 -3.58
CA GLN A 100 15.46 35.48 -3.53
C GLN A 100 16.25 36.51 -2.71
N LYS A 101 16.67 37.62 -3.33
CA LYS A 101 17.49 38.67 -2.70
C LYS A 101 16.84 39.34 -1.49
N HIS A 102 15.51 39.51 -1.53
CA HIS A 102 14.76 40.22 -0.52
C HIS A 102 13.71 39.31 0.12
N PRO A 103 13.69 39.17 1.45
CA PRO A 103 12.64 38.42 2.12
C PRO A 103 11.32 39.20 2.04
N ARG A 104 10.20 38.51 2.25
CA ARG A 104 8.90 39.17 2.40
C ARG A 104 8.91 40.03 3.67
N GLY A 105 8.36 41.24 3.57
CA GLY A 105 8.18 42.11 4.73
C GLY A 105 7.18 41.53 5.73
N ARG A 106 7.27 41.94 7.00
CA ARG A 106 6.42 41.44 8.10
C ARG A 106 4.92 41.55 7.77
N TYR A 107 4.52 42.70 7.21
CA TYR A 107 3.13 42.93 6.82
C TYR A 107 2.68 42.02 5.66
N ALA A 108 3.55 41.78 4.67
CA ALA A 108 3.24 40.85 3.57
C ALA A 108 3.11 39.40 4.07
N CYS A 109 3.94 38.99 5.03
CA CYS A 109 3.79 37.69 5.69
C CYS A 109 2.46 37.59 6.44
N TYR A 110 2.11 38.64 7.21
CA TYR A 110 0.83 38.70 7.92
C TYR A 110 -0.37 38.55 6.98
N LEU A 111 -0.38 39.28 5.86
CA LEU A 111 -1.47 39.18 4.88
C LEU A 111 -1.52 37.79 4.21
N MET A 112 -0.38 37.19 3.88
CA MET A 112 -0.34 35.84 3.31
C MET A 112 -0.83 34.76 4.29
N GLU A 113 -0.67 34.98 5.59
CA GLU A 113 -1.13 34.05 6.63
C GLU A 113 -2.61 34.25 6.96
N ASN A 114 -3.06 35.49 7.08
CA ASN A 114 -4.38 35.82 7.62
C ASN A 114 -5.43 36.20 6.56
N ASP A 115 -5.00 36.76 5.43
CA ASP A 115 -5.85 37.45 4.45
C ASP A 115 -5.50 37.11 2.99
N ILE A 116 -4.90 35.94 2.74
CA ILE A 116 -4.50 35.52 1.38
C ILE A 116 -5.71 35.30 0.46
N PHE A 117 -6.85 34.92 1.05
CA PHE A 117 -8.13 34.78 0.36
C PHE A 117 -9.11 35.83 0.88
N VAL A 118 -9.95 36.34 -0.02
CA VAL A 118 -10.96 37.34 0.32
C VAL A 118 -11.97 36.74 1.30
N LYS A 119 -12.16 37.41 2.44
CA LYS A 119 -13.18 37.04 3.42
C LYS A 119 -14.52 37.63 2.99
N VAL A 120 -15.45 36.78 2.58
CA VAL A 120 -16.81 37.19 2.27
C VAL A 120 -17.53 37.48 3.58
N LYS A 121 -18.02 38.72 3.75
CA LYS A 121 -18.85 39.09 4.91
C LYS A 121 -20.20 38.38 4.76
N LYS A 122 -20.60 37.64 5.79
CA LYS A 122 -21.95 37.07 5.89
C LYS A 122 -22.98 38.17 6.09
#